data_AF-J4KTS4-F1
#
_entry.id   AF-J4KTS4-F1
#
_cell.length_a   1.000
_cell.length_b   1.000
_cell.length_c   1.000
_cell.angle_alpha   90.00
_cell.angle_beta   90.00
_cell.angle_gamma   90.00
#
_symmetry.space_group_name_H-M   'P 1'
#
loop_
_entity.id
_entity.type
_entity.pdbx_description
1 polymer ?
#
loop_
_entity_poly.entity_id
_entity_poly.type
_entity_poly.pdbx_seq_one_letter_code
_entity_poly.pdbx_strand_id
1 'polypeptide(L)'
;MAPVFTLFVGLKNNYFAHYGVNEYFNTIFVDNVPFLWLVPLYFIFGYAMFYGPFRKIFRGFYALLLLACALSWYPKFGLLLGEKIFMSEPYEKDISVAKDGTHILNGRDVYVGRDKIYFLLDGSDKVIKIPK
;
A
#
# COMPACT_ATOMS: atom_id res chain seq x y z
N MET A 1 -1.95 -13.00 9.19
CA MET A 1 -0.80 -12.08 9.22
C MET A 1 0.14 -12.29 8.04
N ALA A 2 0.71 -13.49 7.82
CA ALA A 2 1.76 -13.67 6.79
C ALA A 2 1.38 -13.23 5.36
N PRO A 3 0.18 -13.52 4.81
CA PRO A 3 -0.15 -13.10 3.44
C PRO A 3 -0.18 -11.57 3.27
N VAL A 4 -0.78 -10.87 4.23
CA VAL A 4 -0.83 -9.39 4.24
C VAL A 4 0.58 -8.82 4.36
N PHE A 5 1.40 -9.37 5.24
CA PHE A 5 2.79 -8.95 5.37
C PHE A 5 3.57 -9.15 4.06
N THR A 6 3.45 -10.33 3.45
CA THR A 6 4.08 -10.65 2.15
C THR A 6 3.66 -9.67 1.06
N LEU A 7 2.36 -9.35 0.98
CA LEU A 7 1.84 -8.36 0.03
C LEU A 7 2.51 -6.99 0.22
N PHE A 8 2.53 -6.50 1.45
CA PHE A 8 3.09 -5.18 1.74
C PHE A 8 4.61 -5.12 1.49
N VAL A 9 5.34 -6.22 1.68
CA VAL A 9 6.78 -6.28 1.35
C VAL A 9 6.99 -6.06 -0.15
N GLY A 10 6.18 -6.72 -1.00
CA GLY A 10 6.23 -6.51 -2.44
C GLY A 10 5.90 -5.08 -2.84
N LEU A 11 4.84 -4.51 -2.26
CA LEU A 11 4.45 -3.12 -2.50
C LEU A 11 5.53 -2.13 -2.05
N LYS A 12 6.19 -2.37 -0.91
CA LYS A 12 7.30 -1.54 -0.43
C LYS A 12 8.47 -1.53 -1.41
N ASN A 13 8.85 -2.69 -1.90
CA ASN A 13 10.02 -2.82 -2.77
C ASN A 13 9.76 -2.38 -4.22
N ASN A 14 8.52 -2.55 -4.72
CA ASN A 14 8.23 -2.35 -6.14
C ASN A 14 7.45 -1.07 -6.43
N TYR A 15 6.49 -0.69 -5.57
CA TYR A 15 5.68 0.52 -5.77
C TYR A 15 6.30 1.71 -5.02
N PHE A 16 6.43 1.60 -3.70
CA PHE A 16 6.91 2.72 -2.88
C PHE A 16 8.36 3.08 -3.20
N ALA A 17 9.22 2.10 -3.47
CA ALA A 17 10.60 2.37 -3.88
C ALA A 17 10.68 3.03 -5.26
N HIS A 18 9.82 2.63 -6.22
CA HIS A 18 9.78 3.21 -7.55
C HIS A 18 9.47 4.71 -7.50
N TYR A 19 8.51 5.10 -6.68
CA TYR A 19 8.11 6.50 -6.49
C TYR A 19 8.92 7.24 -5.41
N GLY A 20 10.01 6.68 -4.88
CA GLY A 20 10.88 7.34 -3.90
C GLY A 20 10.22 7.62 -2.54
N VAL A 21 9.22 6.82 -2.16
CA VAL A 21 8.53 6.92 -0.86
C VAL A 21 9.39 6.29 0.23
N ASN A 22 10.11 7.15 0.96
CA ASN A 22 11.06 6.77 2.00
C ASN A 22 10.45 6.48 3.39
N GLU A 23 9.16 6.19 3.48
CA GLU A 23 8.52 5.81 4.75
C GLU A 23 8.96 4.41 5.21
N TYR A 24 9.08 4.21 6.52
CA TYR A 24 9.40 2.90 7.08
C TYR A 24 8.29 1.89 6.77
N PHE A 25 8.69 0.65 6.54
CA PHE A 25 7.75 -0.44 6.27
C PHE A 25 6.67 -0.55 7.35
N ASN A 26 7.07 -0.46 8.63
CA ASN A 26 6.13 -0.56 9.75
C ASN A 26 5.08 0.56 9.73
N THR A 27 5.46 1.78 9.35
CA THR A 27 4.53 2.91 9.24
C THR A 27 3.50 2.64 8.15
N ILE A 28 3.97 2.28 6.95
CA ILE A 28 3.09 1.93 5.82
C ILE A 28 2.18 0.77 6.18
N PHE A 29 2.70 -0.27 6.83
CA PHE A 29 1.92 -1.44 7.19
C PHE A 29 0.84 -1.11 8.23
N VAL A 30 1.19 -0.42 9.31
CA VAL A 30 0.24 -0.11 10.40
C VAL A 30 -0.83 0.88 9.95
N ASP A 31 -0.48 1.86 9.10
CA ASP A 31 -1.42 2.90 8.66
C ASP A 31 -2.47 2.36 7.69
N ASN A 32 -2.14 1.32 6.93
CA ASN A 32 -2.98 0.79 5.86
C ASN A 32 -3.63 -0.55 6.21
N VAL A 33 -3.27 -1.16 7.35
CA VAL A 33 -3.84 -2.44 7.80
C VAL A 33 -4.76 -2.17 8.99
N PRO A 34 -6.09 -2.42 8.87
CA PRO A 34 -7.03 -2.21 9.96
C PRO A 34 -6.87 -3.32 11.01
N PHE A 35 -5.87 -3.17 11.88
CA PHE A 35 -5.43 -4.20 12.83
C PHE A 35 -6.58 -4.70 13.71
N LEU A 36 -7.36 -3.78 14.29
CA LEU A 36 -8.47 -4.10 15.21
C LEU A 36 -9.55 -4.97 14.54
N TRP A 37 -9.85 -4.74 13.26
CA TRP A 37 -10.82 -5.53 12.51
C TRP A 37 -10.28 -6.92 12.12
N LEU A 38 -8.96 -7.04 11.96
CA LEU A 38 -8.33 -8.29 11.57
C LEU A 38 -8.13 -9.27 12.72
N VAL A 39 -8.06 -8.80 13.97
CA VAL A 39 -7.92 -9.66 15.16
C VAL A 39 -9.00 -10.76 15.21
N PRO A 40 -10.32 -10.47 15.21
CA PRO A 40 -11.33 -11.51 15.28
C PRO A 40 -11.29 -12.44 14.06
N LEU A 41 -11.00 -11.89 12.88
CA LEU A 41 -10.85 -12.68 11.66
C LEU A 41 -9.70 -13.68 11.77
N TYR A 42 -8.55 -13.27 12.33
CA TYR A 42 -7.41 -14.16 12.53
C TYR A 42 -7.69 -15.25 13.55
N PHE A 43 -8.45 -14.98 14.61
CA PHE A 43 -8.87 -16.02 15.55
C PHE A 43 -9.78 -17.06 14.90
N ILE A 44 -10.82 -16.62 14.18
CA ILE A 44 -11.75 -17.51 13.47
C ILE A 44 -10.99 -18.34 12.44
N PHE A 45 -10.12 -17.69 11.65
CA PHE A 45 -9.38 -18.35 10.59
C PHE A 45 -8.32 -19.33 11.14
N GLY A 46 -7.64 -18.94 12.22
CA GLY A 46 -6.72 -19.82 12.94
C GLY A 46 -7.44 -21.05 13.49
N TYR A 47 -8.59 -20.87 14.13
CA TYR A 47 -9.41 -21.98 14.61
C TYR A 47 -9.80 -22.92 13.46
N ALA A 48 -10.30 -22.38 12.34
CA ALA A 48 -10.68 -23.18 11.17
C ALA A 48 -9.50 -23.96 10.55
N MET A 49 -8.29 -23.39 10.59
CA MET A 49 -7.07 -23.99 10.04
C MET A 49 -6.51 -25.15 10.89
N PHE A 50 -6.70 -25.09 12.21
CA PHE A 50 -6.13 -26.07 13.15
C PHE A 50 -7.15 -27.08 13.67
N TYR A 51 -8.34 -26.62 14.06
CA TYR A 51 -9.34 -27.40 14.79
C TYR A 51 -10.61 -27.65 13.98
N GLY A 52 -10.84 -26.91 12.90
CA GLY A 52 -12.04 -27.06 12.08
C GLY A 52 -12.12 -28.39 11.30
N PRO A 53 -13.34 -28.88 11.00
CA PRO A 53 -13.54 -30.12 10.25
C PRO A 53 -12.96 -30.05 8.82
N PHE A 54 -12.92 -28.86 8.23
CA PHE A 54 -12.40 -28.60 6.88
C PHE A 54 -10.95 -28.08 6.85
N ARG A 55 -10.16 -28.32 7.92
CA ARG A 55 -8.79 -27.79 8.06
C ARG A 55 -7.89 -27.95 6.84
N LYS A 56 -7.99 -29.05 6.09
CA LYS A 56 -7.17 -29.29 4.88
C LYS A 56 -7.47 -28.27 3.78
N ILE A 57 -8.75 -27.95 3.59
CA ILE A 57 -9.20 -26.96 2.60
C ILE A 57 -8.73 -25.57 3.02
N PHE A 58 -8.91 -25.20 4.30
CA PHE A 58 -8.45 -23.90 4.82
C PHE A 58 -6.93 -23.73 4.70
N ARG A 59 -6.14 -24.78 4.95
CA ARG A 59 -4.68 -24.75 4.75
C ARG A 59 -4.31 -24.57 3.27
N GLY A 60 -4.98 -25.29 2.36
CA GLY A 60 -4.77 -25.14 0.93
C GLY A 60 -5.11 -23.72 0.44
N PHE A 61 -6.26 -23.19 0.85
CA PHE A 61 -6.65 -21.81 0.56
C PHE A 61 -5.65 -20.80 1.13
N TYR A 62 -5.18 -20.99 2.36
CA TYR A 62 -4.16 -20.11 2.96
C TYR A 62 -2.84 -20.14 2.19
N ALA A 63 -2.39 -21.32 1.76
CA ALA A 63 -1.19 -21.45 0.93
C ALA A 63 -1.36 -20.75 -0.43
N LEU A 64 -2.53 -20.90 -1.07
CA LEU A 64 -2.84 -20.21 -2.33
C LEU A 64 -2.88 -18.69 -2.12
N LEU A 65 -3.47 -18.21 -1.02
CA LEU A 65 -3.50 -16.80 -0.67
C LEU A 65 -2.08 -16.25 -0.46
N LEU A 66 -1.20 -17.01 0.21
CA LEU A 66 0.19 -16.62 0.40
C LEU A 66 0.94 -16.51 -0.93
N LEU A 67 0.75 -17.48 -1.83
CA LEU A 67 1.33 -17.46 -3.18
C LEU A 67 0.80 -16.27 -4.00
N ALA A 68 -0.51 -16.01 -3.94
CA ALA A 68 -1.11 -14.87 -4.61
C ALA A 68 -0.54 -13.53 -4.09
N CYS A 69 -0.35 -13.39 -2.76
CA CYS A 69 0.29 -12.22 -2.19
C CYS A 69 1.77 -12.09 -2.58
N ALA A 70 2.50 -13.20 -2.72
CA ALA A 70 3.89 -13.22 -3.17
C ALA A 70 4.06 -12.72 -4.62
N LEU A 71 3.00 -12.75 -5.45
CA LEU A 71 3.05 -12.15 -6.80
C LEU A 71 3.37 -10.66 -6.76
N SER A 72 3.04 -9.95 -5.67
CA SER A 72 3.41 -8.54 -5.46
C SER A 72 4.92 -8.29 -5.46
N TRP A 73 5.74 -9.35 -5.29
CA TRP A 73 7.19 -9.25 -5.32
C TRP A 73 7.72 -9.14 -6.76
N TYR A 74 6.92 -9.54 -7.75
CA TYR A 74 7.28 -9.35 -9.14
C TYR A 74 7.20 -7.86 -9.51
N PRO A 75 8.26 -7.22 -10.06
CA PRO A 75 8.34 -5.77 -10.18
C PRO A 75 7.16 -5.10 -10.87
N LYS A 76 6.79 -5.58 -12.07
CA LYS A 76 5.67 -5.00 -12.84
C LYS A 76 4.33 -5.19 -12.13
N PHE A 77 4.13 -6.34 -11.50
CA PHE A 77 2.87 -6.63 -10.83
C PHE A 77 2.73 -5.85 -9.52
N GLY A 78 3.79 -5.77 -8.72
CA GLY A 78 3.83 -4.98 -7.50
C GLY A 78 3.61 -3.49 -7.75
N LEU A 79 4.19 -2.96 -8.83
CA LEU A 79 3.97 -1.57 -9.25
C LEU A 79 2.50 -1.31 -9.59
N LEU A 80 1.92 -2.07 -10.53
CA LEU A 80 0.52 -1.91 -10.95
C LEU A 80 -0.46 -2.11 -9.79
N LEU A 81 -0.17 -3.07 -8.90
CA LEU A 81 -0.99 -3.33 -7.74
C LEU A 81 -0.94 -2.16 -6.75
N GLY A 82 0.25 -1.61 -6.52
CA GLY A 82 0.42 -0.44 -5.67
C GLY A 82 -0.25 0.81 -6.23
N GLU A 83 -0.15 1.04 -7.55
CA GLU A 83 -0.83 2.13 -8.23
C GLU A 83 -2.34 2.04 -8.02
N LYS A 84 -2.92 0.84 -8.19
CA LYS A 84 -4.36 0.66 -8.00
C LYS A 84 -4.82 0.82 -6.54
N ILE A 85 -3.97 0.52 -5.57
CA ILE A 85 -4.33 0.55 -4.14
C ILE A 85 -4.13 1.95 -3.55
N PHE A 86 -3.06 2.65 -3.92
CA PHE A 86 -2.61 3.87 -3.25
C PHE A 86 -2.68 5.13 -4.10
N MET A 87 -2.55 5.02 -5.43
CA MET A 87 -2.50 6.19 -6.29
C MET A 87 -3.91 6.77 -6.45
N SER A 88 -4.05 8.07 -6.23
CA SER A 88 -5.32 8.76 -6.46
C SER A 88 -5.59 8.92 -7.96
N GLU A 89 -6.86 9.15 -8.30
CA GLU A 89 -7.20 9.71 -9.60
C GLU A 89 -6.54 11.10 -9.78
N PRO A 90 -6.29 11.53 -11.03
CA PRO A 90 -5.71 12.85 -11.30
C PRO A 90 -6.64 13.94 -10.79
N TYR A 91 -6.08 14.89 -10.04
CA TYR A 91 -6.81 16.05 -9.58
C TYR A 91 -5.92 17.28 -9.54
N GLU A 92 -6.56 18.46 -9.67
CA GLU A 92 -5.87 19.74 -9.54
C GLU A 92 -5.67 20.05 -8.06
N LYS A 93 -4.41 20.23 -7.64
CA LYS A 93 -4.08 20.55 -6.25
C LYS A 93 -3.49 21.96 -6.19
N ASP A 94 -4.12 22.83 -5.41
CA ASP A 94 -3.57 24.13 -5.10
C ASP A 94 -2.49 23.95 -4.02
N ILE A 95 -1.22 24.01 -4.44
CA ILE A 95 -0.08 23.88 -3.53
C ILE A 95 0.39 25.29 -3.19
N SER A 96 -0.18 25.84 -2.11
CA SER A 96 0.25 27.12 -1.53
C SER A 96 1.49 26.94 -0.63
N VAL A 97 2.63 26.57 -1.23
CA VAL A 97 3.91 26.56 -0.49
C VAL A 97 4.56 27.94 -0.60
N ALA A 98 4.30 28.75 0.43
CA ALA A 98 5.13 29.83 0.96
C ALA A 98 6.06 30.59 -0.02
N LYS A 99 5.64 31.83 -0.30
CA LYS A 99 6.32 32.94 -1.02
C LYS A 99 6.31 32.79 -2.56
N ASP A 100 5.55 33.67 -3.20
CA ASP A 100 5.47 33.93 -4.66
C ASP A 100 4.38 33.26 -5.50
N GLY A 101 3.22 32.96 -4.91
CA GLY A 101 1.97 32.81 -5.66
C GLY A 101 1.40 31.39 -5.67
N THR A 102 0.09 31.30 -5.87
CA THR A 102 -0.63 30.03 -5.99
C THR A 102 -0.32 29.39 -7.35
N HIS A 103 0.38 28.26 -7.32
CA HIS A 103 0.56 27.41 -8.49
C HIS A 103 -0.40 26.24 -8.38
N ILE A 104 -1.43 26.25 -9.23
CA ILE A 104 -2.31 25.09 -9.44
C ILE A 104 -1.47 24.04 -10.17
N LEU A 105 -1.24 22.90 -9.53
CA LEU A 105 -0.46 21.81 -10.08
C LEU A 105 -1.38 20.61 -10.31
N ASN A 106 -1.39 20.11 -11.54
CA ASN A 106 -2.15 18.91 -11.91
C ASN A 106 -1.30 17.68 -11.67
N GLY A 107 -1.88 16.67 -11.04
CA GLY A 107 -1.14 15.48 -10.67
C GLY A 107 -1.95 14.50 -9.83
N ARG A 108 -1.24 13.57 -9.20
CA ARG A 108 -1.81 12.45 -8.44
C ARG A 108 -1.10 12.27 -7.11
N ASP A 109 -1.83 12.01 -6.04
CA ASP A 109 -1.23 11.55 -4.80
C ASP A 109 -0.75 10.11 -5.01
N VAL A 110 0.54 9.88 -4.82
CA VAL A 110 1.15 8.54 -4.80
C VAL A 110 0.94 7.89 -3.44
N TYR A 111 1.10 8.67 -2.37
CA TYR A 111 0.91 8.16 -1.02
C TYR A 111 0.60 9.29 -0.05
N VAL A 112 -0.43 9.09 0.77
CA VAL A 112 -0.78 9.99 1.86
C VAL A 112 -0.27 9.36 3.16
N GLY A 113 0.87 9.84 3.64
CA GLY A 113 1.40 9.46 4.95
C GLY A 113 0.80 10.26 6.09
N ARG A 114 1.31 10.05 7.31
CA ARG A 114 0.89 10.77 8.52
C ARG A 114 1.21 12.27 8.44
N ASP A 115 2.47 12.58 8.11
CA ASP A 115 3.01 13.95 8.15
C ASP A 115 3.26 14.53 6.75
N LYS A 116 3.23 13.70 5.71
CA LYS A 116 3.66 14.05 4.35
C LYS A 116 2.75 13.45 3.30
N ILE A 117 2.51 14.20 2.24
CA ILE A 117 1.85 13.75 1.03
C ILE A 117 2.91 13.66 -0.07
N TYR A 118 2.98 12.50 -0.72
CA TYR A 118 3.81 12.25 -1.88
C TYR A 118 2.96 12.49 -3.13
N PHE A 119 3.25 13.54 -3.88
CA PHE A 119 2.47 13.96 -5.04
C PHE A 119 3.32 13.85 -6.32
N LEU A 120 2.76 13.24 -7.36
CA LEU A 120 3.36 13.12 -8.68
C LEU A 120 2.72 14.17 -9.61
N LEU A 121 3.55 15.00 -10.24
CA LEU A 121 3.13 16.00 -11.20
C LEU A 121 2.83 15.37 -12.56
N ASP A 122 1.70 15.70 -13.19
CA ASP A 122 1.43 15.24 -14.55
C ASP A 122 2.45 15.84 -15.53
N GLY A 123 3.05 14.98 -16.36
CA GLY A 123 4.13 15.35 -17.29
C GLY A 123 5.53 15.38 -16.67
N SER A 124 5.69 15.00 -15.40
CA SER A 124 7.00 14.82 -14.76
C SER A 124 7.11 13.48 -14.04
N ASP A 125 8.25 12.82 -14.14
CA ASP A 125 8.55 11.60 -13.35
C ASP A 125 8.97 11.93 -11.90
N LYS A 126 8.88 13.20 -11.48
CA LYS A 126 9.33 13.64 -10.16
C LYS A 126 8.18 13.65 -9.16
N VAL A 127 8.36 12.91 -8.07
CA VAL A 127 7.49 12.96 -6.88
C VAL A 127 7.95 14.06 -5.94
N ILE A 128 7.06 15.00 -5.62
CA ILE A 128 7.26 16.06 -4.63
C ILE A 128 6.70 15.64 -3.28
N LYS A 129 7.32 16.12 -2.20
CA LYS A 129 6.90 15.87 -0.82
C LYS A 129 6.29 17.14 -0.26
N ILE A 130 5.01 17.07 0.08
CA ILE A 130 4.25 18.20 0.63
C ILE A 130 4.03 17.92 2.12
N PRO A 131 4.44 18.80 3.04
CA PRO A 131 4.10 18.66 4.45
C PRO A 131 2.59 18.79 4.64
N LYS A 132 2.01 17.94 5.48
CA LYS A 132 0.57 17.95 5.81
C LYS A 132 0.26 18.93 6.93
#